data_AF-A0A498H9I5-F1
#
_entry.id   AF-A0A498H9I5-F1
#
_cell.length_a   1.000
_cell.length_b   1.000
_cell.length_c   1.000
_cell.angle_alpha   90.00
_cell.angle_beta   90.00
_cell.angle_gamma   90.00
#
_symmetry.space_group_name_H-M   'P 1'
#
loop_
_entity.id
_entity.type
_entity.pdbx_description
1 polymer ?
#
loop_
_entity_poly.entity_id
_entity_poly.type
_entity_poly.pdbx_seq_one_letter_code
_entity_poly.pdbx_strand_id
1 'polypeptide(L)'
;MKYGIIIHGPEIIDSGWAGKIIQLLSARADVYAVAAGTMCKLAVLDSFLEDLIDIWSLSKPSEAITELAKECDCVFLLNHGKTIESGTVFGNMVADRVDIEVPLVHVERPGNLDGKVIHRGQNVNSDVYWLCRKLGMPLVYPEIARQPSIRKNDNKTIRMISGVLPGESIMVNGLVIGYANTEDVELIFEDGIIIAIKGGQLKKHGVEKLASYIGKIDPENAWIKSGNLRRTPVLESMNRERIDVHKHQLCRAVIINHEAERTFELARKADLAISVGDDTTAIAGSILKRLEIPLIGITDGDRDNVLVDAEYCEGSTIIQVERGCDDIVGEQIKDSFFPTSLPEFPSKSYLEEQILDLAKFHIRHVIFYPIESNY
;
A
#
# COMPACT_ATOMS: atom_id res chain seq x y z
N MET A 1 -15.13 16.10 22.94
CA MET A 1 -14.61 16.41 21.58
C MET A 1 -13.98 15.14 21.08
N LYS A 2 -14.25 14.77 19.83
CA LYS A 2 -13.80 13.54 19.19
C LYS A 2 -12.92 13.88 17.99
N TYR A 3 -11.75 13.25 17.90
CA TYR A 3 -10.82 13.44 16.79
C TYR A 3 -10.61 12.14 16.04
N GLY A 4 -10.81 12.21 14.72
CA GLY A 4 -10.43 11.14 13.80
C GLY A 4 -9.00 11.35 13.33
N ILE A 5 -8.18 10.31 13.33
CA ILE A 5 -6.79 10.37 12.86
C ILE A 5 -6.61 9.34 11.75
N ILE A 6 -6.29 9.81 10.55
CA ILE A 6 -5.91 8.98 9.41
C ILE A 6 -4.40 9.04 9.29
N ILE A 7 -3.77 7.88 9.30
CA ILE A 7 -2.32 7.75 9.25
C ILE A 7 -1.97 7.14 7.90
N HIS A 8 -1.18 7.86 7.11
CA HIS A 8 -0.76 7.42 5.78
C HIS A 8 0.76 7.40 5.65
N GLY A 9 1.24 6.35 4.97
CA GLY A 9 2.66 6.10 4.76
C GLY A 9 3.31 5.40 5.97
N PRO A 10 4.21 4.43 5.74
CA PRO A 10 4.89 3.74 6.83
C PRO A 10 5.83 4.66 7.63
N GLU A 11 6.41 5.69 6.99
CA GLU A 11 7.47 6.50 7.62
C GLU A 11 6.99 7.31 8.84
N ILE A 12 5.71 7.67 8.93
CA ILE A 12 5.18 8.37 10.12
C ILE A 12 5.00 7.42 11.32
N ILE A 13 4.78 6.14 11.06
CA ILE A 13 4.78 5.09 12.07
C ILE A 13 6.21 4.81 12.51
N ASP A 14 7.09 4.52 11.54
CA ASP A 14 8.48 4.11 11.77
C ASP A 14 9.31 5.17 12.51
N SER A 15 9.00 6.46 12.29
CA SER A 15 9.64 7.57 13.00
C SER A 15 9.11 7.79 14.43
N GLY A 16 8.09 7.03 14.86
CA GLY A 16 7.44 7.15 16.17
C GLY A 16 6.52 8.37 16.31
N TRP A 17 6.43 9.23 15.29
CA TRP A 17 5.63 10.46 15.38
C TRP A 17 4.13 10.20 15.40
N ALA A 18 3.64 9.16 14.72
CA ALA A 18 2.23 8.77 14.79
C ALA A 18 1.79 8.51 16.24
N GLY A 19 2.49 7.63 16.96
CA GLY A 19 2.19 7.33 18.37
C GLY A 19 2.28 8.57 19.26
N LYS A 20 3.29 9.42 19.08
CA LYS A 20 3.44 10.67 19.83
C LYS A 20 2.29 11.66 19.57
N ILE A 21 1.85 11.80 18.32
CA ILE A 21 0.74 12.69 17.96
C ILE A 21 -0.58 12.16 18.51
N ILE A 22 -0.84 10.86 18.40
CA ILE A 22 -2.02 10.21 19.00
C ILE A 22 -2.04 10.47 20.51
N GLN A 23 -0.92 10.26 21.21
CA GLN A 23 -0.81 10.52 22.65
C GLN A 23 -1.09 11.99 22.99
N LEU A 24 -0.54 12.94 22.23
CA LEU A 24 -0.76 14.36 22.43
C LEU A 24 -2.24 14.75 22.26
N LEU A 25 -2.90 14.24 21.22
CA LEU A 25 -4.31 14.53 20.95
C LEU A 25 -5.24 13.83 21.96
N SER A 26 -4.92 12.60 22.37
CA SER A 26 -5.69 11.84 23.36
C SER A 26 -5.68 12.50 24.75
N ALA A 27 -4.70 13.37 25.04
CA ALA A 27 -4.68 14.16 26.26
C ALA A 27 -5.74 15.28 26.29
N ARG A 28 -6.43 15.55 25.17
CA ARG A 28 -7.38 16.67 25.02
C ARG A 28 -8.76 16.26 24.50
N ALA A 29 -8.85 15.12 23.82
CA ALA A 29 -10.06 14.65 23.16
C ALA A 29 -10.08 13.12 23.11
N ASP A 30 -11.26 12.55 22.87
CA ASP A 30 -11.37 11.14 22.49
C ASP A 30 -10.81 10.98 21.07
N VAL A 31 -9.96 9.98 20.85
CA VAL A 31 -9.26 9.79 19.57
C VAL A 31 -9.59 8.43 18.98
N TYR A 32 -9.88 8.42 17.68
CA TYR A 32 -9.97 7.20 16.89
C TYR A 32 -8.96 7.26 15.75
N ALA A 33 -8.01 6.32 15.70
CA ALA A 33 -6.93 6.30 14.74
C ALA A 33 -7.06 5.12 13.77
N VAL A 34 -6.84 5.39 12.47
CA VAL A 34 -6.95 4.42 11.38
C VAL A 34 -5.71 4.49 10.50
N ALA A 35 -5.13 3.34 10.15
CA ALA A 35 -4.08 3.23 9.17
C ALA A 35 -4.66 3.14 7.75
N ALA A 36 -4.39 4.15 6.92
CA ALA A 36 -4.74 4.18 5.51
C ALA A 36 -3.52 3.80 4.64
N GLY A 37 -3.70 2.79 3.79
CA GLY A 37 -2.68 2.26 2.91
C GLY A 37 -1.95 1.03 3.47
N THR A 38 -1.68 0.08 2.58
CA THR A 38 -1.15 -1.25 2.88
C THR A 38 0.17 -1.22 3.67
N MET A 39 1.12 -0.38 3.24
CA MET A 39 2.40 -0.27 3.94
C MET A 39 2.30 0.42 5.29
N CYS A 40 1.33 1.32 5.47
CA CYS A 40 1.06 1.93 6.78
C CYS A 40 0.55 0.88 7.76
N LYS A 41 -0.42 0.06 7.35
CA LYS A 41 -0.93 -1.08 8.13
C LYS A 41 0.19 -2.05 8.52
N LEU A 42 1.10 -2.33 7.58
CA LEU A 42 2.28 -3.15 7.84
C LEU A 42 3.20 -2.52 8.91
N ALA A 43 3.49 -1.23 8.80
CA ALA A 43 4.32 -0.52 9.78
C ALA A 43 3.69 -0.47 11.17
N VAL A 44 2.34 -0.39 11.26
CA VAL A 44 1.60 -0.49 12.52
C VAL A 44 1.83 -1.83 13.20
N LEU A 45 1.69 -2.93 12.46
CA LEU A 45 1.99 -4.28 12.97
C LEU A 45 3.44 -4.41 13.41
N ASP A 46 4.35 -3.81 12.64
CA ASP A 46 5.78 -3.83 12.94
C ASP A 46 6.16 -3.02 14.17
N SER A 47 5.34 -2.04 14.54
CA SER A 47 5.52 -1.19 15.71
C SER A 47 4.65 -1.60 16.90
N PHE A 48 3.90 -2.72 16.79
CA PHE A 48 2.95 -3.19 17.80
C PHE A 48 1.92 -2.13 18.21
N LEU A 49 1.43 -1.37 17.22
CA LEU A 49 0.48 -0.29 17.43
C LEU A 49 -0.96 -0.67 17.03
N GLU A 50 -1.25 -1.92 16.69
CA GLU A 50 -2.58 -2.35 16.24
C GLU A 50 -3.68 -2.24 17.30
N ASP A 51 -3.32 -2.22 18.59
CA ASP A 51 -4.25 -1.95 19.69
C ASP A 51 -4.65 -0.46 19.77
N LEU A 52 -3.83 0.41 19.18
CA LEU A 52 -4.02 1.87 19.17
C LEU A 52 -4.56 2.38 17.82
N ILE A 53 -4.18 1.71 16.73
CA ILE A 53 -4.44 2.12 15.35
C ILE A 53 -5.15 0.98 14.64
N ASP A 54 -6.37 1.24 14.19
CA ASP A 54 -7.14 0.27 13.42
C ASP A 54 -6.52 0.05 12.03
N ILE A 55 -6.12 -1.19 11.76
CA ILE A 55 -5.54 -1.64 10.48
C ILE A 55 -6.55 -2.37 9.59
N TRP A 56 -7.74 -2.66 10.10
CA TRP A 56 -8.72 -3.53 9.48
C TRP A 56 -9.82 -2.76 8.74
N SER A 57 -9.97 -1.47 9.05
CA SER A 57 -10.87 -0.58 8.34
C SER A 57 -10.27 -0.03 7.03
N LEU A 58 -11.02 0.91 6.43
CA LEU A 58 -10.91 1.48 5.09
C LEU A 58 -9.47 1.66 4.59
N SER A 59 -9.21 1.26 3.34
CA SER A 59 -7.86 1.27 2.77
C SER A 59 -7.43 2.63 2.21
N LYS A 60 -8.39 3.46 1.77
CA LYS A 60 -8.09 4.76 1.12
C LYS A 60 -8.25 5.93 2.10
N PRO A 61 -7.28 6.89 2.12
CA PRO A 61 -7.36 8.06 2.99
C PRO A 61 -8.65 8.87 2.85
N SER A 62 -9.13 9.11 1.62
CA SER A 62 -10.34 9.89 1.38
C SER A 62 -11.60 9.22 1.93
N GLU A 63 -11.72 7.90 1.76
CA GLU A 63 -12.83 7.13 2.31
C GLU A 63 -12.82 7.15 3.85
N ALA A 64 -11.63 6.95 4.45
CA ALA A 64 -11.45 7.01 5.90
C ALA A 64 -11.78 8.39 6.48
N ILE A 65 -11.38 9.48 5.81
CA ILE A 65 -11.72 10.85 6.21
C ILE A 65 -13.24 11.07 6.18
N THR A 66 -13.91 10.69 5.08
CA THR A 66 -15.35 10.87 4.95
C THR A 66 -16.13 10.10 6.03
N GLU A 67 -15.68 8.90 6.39
CA GLU A 67 -16.32 8.13 7.46
C GLU A 67 -16.10 8.76 8.84
N LEU A 68 -14.86 9.12 9.17
CA LEU A 68 -14.54 9.72 10.48
C LEU A 68 -15.18 11.08 10.66
N ALA A 69 -15.34 11.86 9.59
CA ALA A 69 -16.00 13.15 9.63
C ALA A 69 -17.49 13.09 10.05
N LYS A 70 -18.14 11.92 10.00
CA LYS A 70 -19.52 11.74 10.46
C LYS A 70 -19.65 11.75 11.98
N GLU A 71 -18.60 11.33 12.69
CA GLU A 71 -18.63 11.12 14.14
C GLU A 71 -17.62 11.99 14.91
N CYS A 72 -16.68 12.62 14.21
CA CYS A 72 -15.60 13.42 14.80
C CYS A 72 -15.82 14.92 14.56
N ASP A 73 -15.32 15.74 15.49
CA ASP A 73 -15.38 17.20 15.42
C ASP A 73 -14.24 17.80 14.56
N CYS A 74 -13.17 17.03 14.35
CA CYS A 74 -12.01 17.40 13.55
C CYS A 74 -11.31 16.12 13.08
N VAL A 75 -10.76 16.16 11.87
CA VAL A 75 -10.05 15.03 11.28
C VAL A 75 -8.58 15.42 11.04
N PHE A 76 -7.67 14.57 11.46
CA PHE A 76 -6.23 14.73 11.26
C PHE A 76 -5.74 13.76 10.21
N LEU A 77 -5.04 14.25 9.19
CA LEU A 77 -4.27 13.43 8.26
C LEU A 77 -2.81 13.50 8.67
N LEU A 78 -2.22 12.37 9.05
CA LEU A 78 -0.81 12.27 9.41
C LEU A 78 -0.05 11.63 8.26
N ASN A 79 0.97 12.32 7.74
CA ASN A 79 1.81 11.80 6.67
C ASN A 79 3.28 12.23 6.84
N HIS A 80 4.19 11.45 6.25
CA HIS A 80 5.62 11.73 6.24
C HIS A 80 6.16 11.51 4.83
N GLY A 81 5.88 12.48 3.94
CA GLY A 81 6.34 12.48 2.56
C GLY A 81 7.86 12.56 2.43
N LYS A 82 8.36 12.25 1.23
CA LYS A 82 9.79 12.34 0.90
C LYS A 82 10.29 13.78 1.07
N THR A 83 9.51 14.72 0.54
CA THR A 83 9.70 16.16 0.66
C THR A 83 8.40 16.84 1.08
N ILE A 84 8.48 18.07 1.61
CA ILE A 84 7.29 18.84 1.99
C ILE A 84 6.38 19.12 0.79
N GLU A 85 6.94 19.29 -0.41
CA GLU A 85 6.20 19.48 -1.65
C GLU A 85 5.39 18.23 -2.00
N SER A 86 6.04 17.06 -2.02
CA SER A 86 5.36 15.79 -2.35
C SER A 86 4.24 15.46 -1.36
N GLY A 87 4.47 15.69 -0.06
CA GLY A 87 3.49 15.49 0.98
C GLY A 87 2.33 16.48 0.91
N THR A 88 2.62 17.75 0.63
CA THR A 88 1.57 18.78 0.43
C THR A 88 0.71 18.44 -0.79
N VAL A 89 1.30 18.02 -1.91
CA VAL A 89 0.56 17.55 -3.09
C VAL A 89 -0.34 16.35 -2.73
N PHE A 90 0.18 15.37 -1.99
CA PHE A 90 -0.62 14.24 -1.50
C PHE A 90 -1.80 14.69 -0.63
N GLY A 91 -1.55 15.49 0.40
CA GLY A 91 -2.59 15.99 1.30
C GLY A 91 -3.66 16.81 0.57
N ASN A 92 -3.28 17.58 -0.44
CA ASN A 92 -4.21 18.32 -1.28
C ASN A 92 -5.06 17.39 -2.16
N MET A 93 -4.45 16.41 -2.82
CA MET A 93 -5.18 15.40 -3.61
C MET A 93 -6.16 14.57 -2.77
N VAL A 94 -5.86 14.34 -1.49
CA VAL A 94 -6.78 13.66 -0.57
C VAL A 94 -7.90 14.62 -0.17
N ALA A 95 -7.57 15.86 0.19
CA ALA A 95 -8.54 16.87 0.59
C ALA A 95 -9.54 17.22 -0.52
N ASP A 96 -9.10 17.28 -1.78
CA ASP A 96 -9.94 17.62 -2.93
C ASP A 96 -10.95 16.50 -3.27
N ARG A 97 -10.76 15.29 -2.72
CA ARG A 97 -11.66 14.14 -2.91
C ARG A 97 -12.69 13.98 -1.79
N VAL A 98 -12.67 14.83 -0.78
CA VAL A 98 -13.57 14.75 0.37
C VAL A 98 -14.40 16.02 0.47
N ASP A 99 -15.68 15.83 0.77
CA ASP A 99 -16.63 16.91 1.04
C ASP A 99 -17.11 16.76 2.48
N ILE A 100 -16.50 17.52 3.39
CA ILE A 100 -16.72 17.41 4.84
C ILE A 100 -16.90 18.80 5.45
N GLU A 101 -17.79 18.89 6.44
CA GLU A 101 -18.07 20.13 7.17
C GLU A 101 -17.08 20.39 8.31
N VAL A 102 -16.38 19.35 8.76
CA VAL A 102 -15.44 19.42 9.88
C VAL A 102 -14.03 19.78 9.39
N PRO A 103 -13.20 20.45 10.21
CA PRO A 103 -11.86 20.80 9.79
C PRO A 103 -10.98 19.58 9.50
N LEU A 104 -10.19 19.67 8.44
CA LEU A 104 -9.14 18.72 8.09
C LEU A 104 -7.76 19.33 8.40
N VAL A 105 -7.01 18.67 9.28
CA VAL A 105 -5.68 19.10 9.72
C VAL A 105 -4.64 18.11 9.21
N HIS A 106 -3.85 18.52 8.23
CA HIS A 106 -2.77 17.69 7.68
C HIS A 106 -1.46 18.00 8.41
N VAL A 107 -0.91 17.01 9.12
CA VAL A 107 0.40 17.10 9.79
C VAL A 107 1.42 16.40 8.90
N GLU A 108 2.27 17.19 8.25
CA GLU A 108 3.23 16.71 7.26
C GLU A 108 4.66 16.81 7.79
N ARG A 109 5.40 15.69 7.72
CA ARG A 109 6.81 15.55 8.12
C ARG A 109 7.12 16.09 9.52
N PRO A 110 6.38 15.65 10.56
CA PRO A 110 6.71 16.02 11.92
C PRO A 110 8.16 15.62 12.26
N GLY A 111 8.85 16.49 13.01
CA GLY A 111 10.26 16.32 13.38
C GLY A 111 11.27 16.84 12.34
N ASN A 112 10.86 17.15 11.12
CA ASN A 112 11.74 17.73 10.11
C ASN A 112 11.69 19.26 10.16
N LEU A 113 12.78 19.92 9.77
CA LEU A 113 12.89 21.39 9.77
C LEU A 113 11.85 22.08 8.88
N ASP A 114 11.39 21.40 7.84
CA ASP A 114 10.40 21.86 6.87
C ASP A 114 8.99 21.29 7.10
N GLY A 115 8.77 20.58 8.20
CA GLY A 115 7.48 20.03 8.58
C GLY A 115 6.43 21.14 8.81
N LYS A 116 5.17 20.87 8.45
CA LYS A 116 4.07 21.85 8.55
C LYS A 116 2.78 21.21 9.06
N VAL A 117 1.98 22.01 9.79
CA VAL A 117 0.59 21.69 10.09
C VAL A 117 -0.28 22.52 9.14
N ILE A 118 -0.93 21.86 8.18
CA ILE A 118 -1.75 22.49 7.14
C ILE A 118 -3.22 22.36 7.55
N HIS A 119 -3.87 23.48 7.83
CA HIS A 119 -5.27 23.49 8.30
C HIS A 119 -6.25 23.89 7.19
N ARG A 120 -7.27 23.05 6.99
CA ARG A 120 -8.41 23.27 6.09
C ARG A 120 -9.69 23.37 6.91
N GLY A 121 -10.27 24.56 6.95
CA GLY A 121 -11.50 24.84 7.68
C GLY A 121 -11.67 26.33 7.89
N GLN A 122 -12.88 26.76 8.29
CA GLN A 122 -13.15 28.17 8.55
C GLN A 122 -12.47 28.68 9.83
N ASN A 123 -12.38 27.83 10.85
CA ASN A 123 -11.87 28.21 12.17
C ASN A 123 -10.84 27.19 12.68
N VAL A 124 -9.72 27.71 13.20
CA VAL A 124 -8.68 26.91 13.83
C VAL A 124 -9.03 26.70 15.31
N ASN A 125 -9.22 25.46 15.73
CA ASN A 125 -9.40 25.12 17.14
C ASN A 125 -8.11 25.38 17.94
N SER A 126 -8.24 25.84 19.18
CA SER A 126 -7.15 25.98 20.17
C SER A 126 -6.24 24.74 20.29
N ASP A 127 -6.79 23.54 20.07
CA ASP A 127 -6.06 22.28 20.14
C ASP A 127 -5.07 22.11 18.97
N VAL A 128 -5.40 22.66 17.80
CA VAL A 128 -4.47 22.69 16.65
C VAL A 128 -3.30 23.61 16.95
N TYR A 129 -3.55 24.80 17.50
CA TYR A 129 -2.48 25.70 17.94
C TYR A 129 -1.60 25.06 19.01
N TRP A 130 -2.20 24.34 19.96
CA TRP A 130 -1.46 23.61 20.97
C TRP A 130 -0.60 22.51 20.35
N LEU A 131 -1.14 21.74 19.40
CA LEU A 131 -0.39 20.72 18.68
C LEU A 131 0.80 21.32 17.93
N CYS A 132 0.61 22.41 17.19
CA CYS A 132 1.70 23.14 16.51
C CYS A 132 2.83 23.50 17.47
N ARG A 133 2.50 24.03 18.66
CA ARG A 133 3.51 24.37 19.69
C ARG A 133 4.23 23.13 20.22
N LYS A 134 3.53 22.01 20.40
CA LYS A 134 4.12 20.75 20.89
C LYS A 134 5.02 20.09 19.86
N LEU A 135 4.69 20.24 18.58
CA LEU A 135 5.48 19.71 17.47
C LEU A 135 6.60 20.67 17.04
N GLY A 136 6.55 21.95 17.42
CA GLY A 136 7.47 22.97 16.95
C GLY A 136 7.28 23.31 15.47
N MET A 137 6.07 23.12 14.94
CA MET A 137 5.76 23.25 13.52
C MET A 137 4.87 24.47 13.26
N PRO A 138 5.06 25.20 12.15
CA PRO A 138 4.20 26.30 11.78
C PRO A 138 2.81 25.79 11.36
N LEU A 139 1.78 26.55 11.75
CA LEU A 139 0.44 26.44 11.16
C LEU A 139 0.42 27.19 9.83
N VAL A 140 -0.01 26.51 8.78
CA VAL A 140 -0.18 27.09 7.45
C VAL A 140 -1.57 26.74 6.91
N TYR A 141 -2.00 27.45 5.88
CA TYR A 141 -3.22 27.15 5.13
C TYR A 141 -2.84 26.56 3.78
N PRO A 142 -3.75 25.85 3.10
CA PRO A 142 -3.48 25.32 1.77
C PRO A 142 -3.06 26.45 0.84
N GLU A 143 -1.88 26.30 0.25
CA GLU A 143 -1.60 27.01 -0.98
C GLU A 143 -2.56 26.49 -2.06
N ILE A 144 -2.96 27.34 -3.02
CA ILE A 144 -3.63 26.86 -4.23
C ILE A 144 -2.70 25.83 -4.84
N ALA A 145 -3.05 24.56 -4.69
CA ALA A 145 -2.20 23.48 -5.12
C ALA A 145 -1.91 23.70 -6.59
N ARG A 146 -0.63 23.56 -6.98
CA ARG A 146 -0.37 22.96 -8.28
C ARG A 146 -0.93 21.55 -8.14
N GLN A 147 -2.20 21.36 -8.49
CA GLN A 147 -2.78 20.06 -8.85
C GLN A 147 -1.73 19.27 -9.64
N PRO A 148 -1.76 17.91 -9.67
CA PRO A 148 -0.93 17.19 -10.63
C PRO A 148 -1.03 17.93 -11.96
N SER A 149 0.10 18.43 -12.48
CA SER A 149 0.03 19.44 -13.54
C SER A 149 -0.37 18.73 -14.82
N ILE A 150 -1.69 18.66 -15.01
CA ILE A 150 -2.31 17.98 -16.12
C ILE A 150 -2.45 18.99 -17.24
N ARG A 151 -1.78 18.71 -18.35
CA ARG A 151 -1.85 19.48 -19.58
C ARG A 151 -2.55 18.63 -20.63
N LYS A 152 -3.62 19.16 -21.23
CA LYS A 152 -4.32 18.53 -22.35
C LYS A 152 -3.82 19.18 -23.64
N ASN A 153 -3.18 18.39 -24.50
CA ASN A 153 -2.70 18.80 -25.82
C ASN A 153 -3.32 17.88 -26.86
N ASP A 154 -4.30 18.38 -27.62
CA ASP A 154 -5.06 17.61 -28.63
C ASP A 154 -5.63 16.30 -28.05
N ASN A 155 -5.19 15.14 -28.55
CA ASN A 155 -5.57 13.81 -28.10
C ASN A 155 -4.71 13.26 -26.95
N LYS A 156 -3.78 14.07 -26.43
CA LYS A 156 -2.85 13.66 -25.36
C LYS A 156 -3.13 14.38 -24.06
N THR A 157 -3.07 13.63 -22.98
CA THR A 157 -3.06 14.17 -21.62
C THR A 157 -1.70 13.92 -21.00
N ILE A 158 -1.06 14.97 -20.51
CA ILE A 158 0.27 14.93 -19.91
C ILE A 158 0.10 15.17 -18.42
N ARG A 159 0.56 14.24 -17.57
CA ARG A 159 0.55 14.39 -16.11
C ARG A 159 1.96 14.37 -15.55
N MET A 160 2.34 15.42 -14.83
CA MET A 160 3.62 15.48 -14.13
C MET A 160 3.59 14.68 -12.83
N ILE A 161 4.69 13.98 -12.53
CA ILE A 161 4.90 13.27 -11.26
C ILE A 161 5.70 14.19 -10.34
N SER A 162 5.27 14.34 -9.09
CA SER A 162 5.95 15.18 -8.08
C SER A 162 6.75 14.34 -7.11
N GLY A 163 7.96 14.81 -6.74
CA GLY A 163 8.79 14.16 -5.72
C GLY A 163 9.37 12.80 -6.14
N VAL A 164 9.54 12.59 -7.45
CA VAL A 164 10.24 11.43 -8.01
C VAL A 164 11.74 11.70 -8.05
N LEU A 165 12.54 10.67 -7.76
CA LEU A 165 14.00 10.72 -7.82
C LEU A 165 14.53 9.87 -8.98
N PRO A 166 15.71 10.20 -9.55
CA PRO A 166 16.36 9.37 -10.56
C PRO A 166 16.59 7.94 -10.05
N GLY A 167 16.28 6.95 -10.89
CA GLY A 167 16.37 5.51 -10.60
C GLY A 167 15.12 4.92 -9.95
N GLU A 168 14.15 5.73 -9.52
CA GLU A 168 12.91 5.21 -8.93
C GLU A 168 12.02 4.52 -9.96
N SER A 169 11.40 3.41 -9.56
CA SER A 169 10.29 2.83 -10.31
C SER A 169 9.10 3.79 -10.31
N ILE A 170 8.30 3.75 -11.37
CA ILE A 170 7.05 4.50 -11.52
C ILE A 170 5.92 3.50 -11.56
N MET A 171 5.02 3.58 -10.59
CA MET A 171 3.87 2.71 -10.46
C MET A 171 2.59 3.46 -10.78
N VAL A 172 1.73 2.87 -11.59
CA VAL A 172 0.37 3.37 -11.87
C VAL A 172 -0.63 2.29 -11.49
N ASN A 173 -1.53 2.63 -10.55
CA ASN A 173 -2.54 1.70 -10.01
C ASN A 173 -1.94 0.34 -9.61
N GLY A 174 -0.80 0.35 -8.92
CA GLY A 174 -0.15 -0.87 -8.41
C GLY A 174 0.89 -1.50 -9.34
N LEU A 175 0.89 -1.19 -10.64
CA LEU A 175 1.80 -1.82 -11.62
C LEU A 175 2.98 -0.90 -11.98
N VAL A 176 4.19 -1.47 -12.02
CA VAL A 176 5.40 -0.76 -12.48
C VAL A 176 5.36 -0.60 -13.99
N ILE A 177 5.26 0.65 -14.45
CA ILE A 177 5.16 1.01 -15.88
C ILE A 177 6.48 1.51 -16.46
N GLY A 178 7.50 1.69 -15.63
CA GLY A 178 8.76 2.30 -16.04
C GLY A 178 9.57 2.85 -14.88
N TYR A 179 10.61 3.60 -15.22
CA TYR A 179 11.60 4.11 -14.28
C TYR A 179 11.91 5.58 -14.57
N ALA A 180 12.18 6.35 -13.53
CA ALA A 180 12.59 7.75 -13.66
C ALA A 180 14.09 7.85 -13.94
N ASN A 181 14.46 8.71 -14.90
CA ASN A 181 15.85 9.07 -15.17
C ASN A 181 16.20 10.45 -14.59
N THR A 182 15.19 11.28 -14.35
CA THR A 182 15.29 12.65 -13.82
C THR A 182 14.22 12.89 -12.75
N GLU A 183 14.31 14.02 -12.04
CA GLU A 183 13.27 14.46 -11.10
C GLU A 183 12.03 15.06 -11.79
N ASP A 184 12.22 15.60 -13.01
CA ASP A 184 11.13 16.13 -13.85
C ASP A 184 10.54 15.04 -14.75
N VAL A 185 9.54 14.32 -14.26
CA VAL A 185 8.89 13.23 -15.00
C VAL A 185 7.48 13.59 -15.45
N GLU A 186 7.17 13.33 -16.71
CA GLU A 186 5.84 13.48 -17.30
C GLU A 186 5.34 12.16 -17.89
N LEU A 187 4.17 11.70 -17.45
CA LEU A 187 3.44 10.61 -18.10
C LEU A 187 2.58 11.17 -19.23
N ILE A 188 2.71 10.58 -20.41
CA ILE A 188 1.95 10.97 -21.60
C ILE A 188 0.92 9.88 -21.88
N PHE A 189 -0.34 10.27 -21.82
CA PHE A 189 -1.50 9.42 -22.08
C PHE A 189 -2.12 9.78 -23.43
N GLU A 190 -2.50 8.76 -24.21
CA GLU A 190 -3.30 8.88 -25.43
C GLU A 190 -4.47 7.91 -25.32
N ASP A 191 -5.71 8.41 -25.38
CA ASP A 191 -6.94 7.63 -25.17
C ASP A 191 -6.97 6.76 -23.90
N GLY A 192 -6.32 7.24 -22.83
CA GLY A 192 -6.20 6.56 -21.54
C GLY A 192 -5.08 5.50 -21.47
N ILE A 193 -4.24 5.40 -22.51
CA ILE A 193 -3.09 4.49 -22.55
C ILE A 193 -1.81 5.29 -22.36
N ILE A 194 -0.89 4.79 -21.53
CA ILE A 194 0.40 5.43 -21.30
C ILE A 194 1.33 5.10 -22.47
N ILE A 195 1.64 6.10 -23.29
CA ILE A 195 2.47 5.92 -24.49
C ILE A 195 3.94 6.26 -24.26
N ALA A 196 4.25 7.07 -23.26
CA ALA A 196 5.61 7.51 -22.98
C ALA A 196 5.77 8.05 -21.55
N ILE A 197 7.01 7.96 -21.06
CA ILE A 197 7.49 8.64 -19.84
C ILE A 197 8.60 9.59 -20.27
N LYS A 198 8.35 10.90 -20.24
CA LYS A 198 9.39 11.91 -20.45
C LYS A 198 10.15 12.10 -19.14
N GLY A 199 11.47 12.22 -19.20
CA GLY A 199 12.32 12.22 -18.01
C GLY A 199 12.50 10.83 -17.40
N GLY A 200 12.11 9.77 -18.13
CA GLY A 200 12.22 8.38 -17.69
C GLY A 200 12.25 7.39 -18.85
N GLN A 201 12.10 6.12 -18.51
CA GLN A 201 12.04 4.99 -19.44
C GLN A 201 10.76 4.21 -19.22
N LEU A 202 10.02 3.95 -20.30
CA LEU A 202 8.82 3.11 -20.29
C LEU A 202 9.21 1.62 -20.23
N LYS A 203 8.64 0.87 -19.28
CA LYS A 203 8.66 -0.60 -19.25
C LYS A 203 7.46 -1.09 -20.06
N LYS A 204 7.69 -1.42 -21.35
CA LYS A 204 6.62 -1.81 -22.29
C LYS A 204 5.69 -2.88 -21.73
N HIS A 205 6.26 -3.93 -21.15
CA HIS A 205 5.49 -5.03 -20.56
C HIS A 205 4.61 -4.59 -19.38
N GLY A 206 5.06 -3.62 -18.58
CA GLY A 206 4.27 -3.07 -17.49
C GLY A 206 3.03 -2.30 -17.97
N VAL A 207 3.15 -1.57 -19.08
CA VAL A 207 2.01 -0.91 -19.73
C VAL A 207 1.06 -1.91 -20.37
N GLU A 208 1.58 -2.97 -20.98
CA GLU A 208 0.78 -4.07 -21.52
C GLU A 208 -0.05 -4.73 -20.41
N LYS A 209 0.56 -5.03 -19.26
CA LYS A 209 -0.13 -5.53 -18.05
C LYS A 209 -1.20 -4.53 -17.57
N LEU A 210 -0.88 -3.25 -17.48
CA LEU A 210 -1.84 -2.21 -17.07
C LEU A 210 -3.07 -2.15 -18.00
N ALA A 211 -2.86 -2.21 -19.31
CA ALA A 211 -3.94 -2.22 -20.30
C ALA A 211 -4.75 -3.52 -20.27
N SER A 212 -4.11 -4.67 -19.99
CA SER A 212 -4.78 -5.97 -19.92
C SER A 212 -5.65 -6.10 -18.67
N TYR A 213 -5.13 -5.72 -17.50
CA TYR A 213 -5.81 -5.93 -16.22
C TYR A 213 -6.73 -4.78 -15.81
N ILE A 214 -6.33 -3.54 -16.07
CA ILE A 214 -7.07 -2.35 -15.62
C ILE A 214 -7.79 -1.67 -16.80
N GLY A 215 -7.21 -1.73 -17.99
CA GLY A 215 -7.77 -1.10 -19.19
C GLY A 215 -7.37 0.37 -19.32
N LYS A 216 -8.30 1.21 -19.77
CA LYS A 216 -8.06 2.64 -19.97
C LYS A 216 -7.94 3.35 -18.63
N ILE A 217 -6.86 4.12 -18.49
CA ILE A 217 -6.54 4.87 -17.27
C ILE A 217 -7.04 6.30 -17.41
N ASP A 218 -7.77 6.76 -16.41
CA ASP A 218 -8.07 8.18 -16.24
C ASP A 218 -6.82 8.90 -15.70
N PRO A 219 -6.17 9.77 -16.47
CA PRO A 219 -4.97 10.47 -16.02
C PRO A 219 -5.22 11.36 -14.81
N GLU A 220 -6.45 11.84 -14.59
CA GLU A 220 -6.79 12.71 -13.46
C GLU A 220 -6.88 11.90 -12.15
N ASN A 221 -7.46 10.71 -12.23
CA ASN A 221 -7.74 9.88 -11.06
C ASN A 221 -6.71 8.76 -10.80
N ALA A 222 -5.82 8.48 -11.75
CA ALA A 222 -4.81 7.44 -11.59
C ALA A 222 -3.98 7.62 -10.31
N TRP A 223 -3.76 6.53 -9.58
CA TRP A 223 -2.87 6.51 -8.45
C TRP A 223 -1.44 6.32 -8.95
N ILE A 224 -0.58 7.31 -8.75
CA ILE A 224 0.81 7.28 -9.18
C ILE A 224 1.72 7.29 -7.95
N LYS A 225 2.62 6.31 -7.85
CA LYS A 225 3.69 6.25 -6.83
C LYS A 225 5.05 6.18 -7.52
N SER A 226 6.09 6.62 -6.82
CA SER A 226 7.46 6.38 -7.25
C SER A 226 8.34 5.85 -6.13
N GLY A 227 9.31 5.01 -6.51
CA GLY A 227 10.32 4.48 -5.61
C GLY A 227 9.81 3.36 -4.70
N ASN A 228 10.57 3.07 -3.64
CA ASN A 228 10.24 1.99 -2.72
C ASN A 228 8.96 2.31 -1.92
N LEU A 229 8.12 1.29 -1.74
CA LEU A 229 6.85 1.40 -1.01
C LEU A 229 7.05 1.68 0.49
N ARG A 230 8.22 1.33 1.05
CA ARG A 230 8.67 1.71 2.40
C ARG A 230 10.17 1.97 2.38
N ARG A 231 10.58 3.19 2.74
CA ARG A 231 11.99 3.62 2.66
C ARG A 231 12.80 3.33 3.92
N THR A 232 12.12 3.02 5.00
CA THR A 232 12.66 2.75 6.33
C THR A 232 12.85 1.24 6.53
N PRO A 233 13.99 0.80 7.08
CA PRO A 233 14.19 -0.62 7.39
C PRO A 233 13.22 -1.04 8.49
N VAL A 234 12.81 -2.31 8.44
CA VAL A 234 12.06 -2.95 9.52
C VAL A 234 13.00 -3.06 10.72
N LEU A 235 12.58 -2.57 11.89
CA LEU A 235 13.33 -2.81 13.12
C LEU A 235 13.18 -4.29 13.46
N GLU A 236 14.30 -5.03 13.48
CA GLU A 236 14.35 -6.43 13.89
C GLU A 236 13.98 -6.58 15.36
N SER A 237 12.69 -6.70 15.64
CA SER A 237 12.22 -7.28 16.90
C SER A 237 10.82 -7.85 16.69
N MET A 238 10.75 -9.10 16.24
CA MET A 238 9.49 -9.85 16.21
C MET A 238 9.70 -11.27 16.68
N ASN A 239 9.60 -11.46 17.99
CA ASN A 239 9.08 -12.70 18.53
C ASN A 239 7.61 -12.42 18.88
N ARG A 240 6.72 -12.42 17.88
CA ARG A 240 5.31 -12.69 18.21
C ARG A 240 5.26 -14.17 18.60
N GLU A 241 4.62 -14.46 19.72
CA GLU A 241 4.23 -15.84 19.99
C GLU A 241 3.28 -16.26 18.87
N ARG A 242 3.60 -17.36 18.19
CA ARG A 242 2.74 -17.98 17.18
C ARG A 242 1.31 -17.99 17.70
N ILE A 243 0.40 -17.30 17.01
CA ILE A 243 -1.00 -17.66 17.14
C ILE A 243 -1.11 -18.96 16.37
N ASP A 244 -1.17 -20.08 17.09
CA ASP A 244 -1.30 -21.40 16.50
C ASP A 244 -2.65 -21.52 15.77
N VAL A 245 -2.68 -21.16 14.49
CA VAL A 245 -3.89 -21.25 13.64
C VAL A 245 -4.12 -22.69 13.16
N HIS A 246 -3.25 -23.64 13.51
CA HIS A 246 -3.37 -25.02 13.04
C HIS A 246 -4.28 -25.89 13.93
N LYS A 247 -5.61 -25.67 13.85
CA LYS A 247 -6.62 -26.70 14.19
C LYS A 247 -7.86 -26.73 13.29
N HIS A 248 -7.86 -26.06 12.15
CA HIS A 248 -8.97 -26.23 11.20
C HIS A 248 -8.71 -27.42 10.27
N GLN A 249 -9.67 -28.36 10.21
CA GLN A 249 -9.65 -29.50 9.28
C GLN A 249 -9.83 -29.08 7.81
N LEU A 250 -10.19 -27.83 7.55
CA LEU A 250 -10.43 -27.25 6.24
C LEU A 250 -9.54 -26.01 6.08
N CYS A 251 -9.05 -25.80 4.86
CA CYS A 251 -8.16 -24.71 4.49
C CYS A 251 -8.90 -23.75 3.56
N ARG A 252 -9.25 -22.56 4.03
CA ARG A 252 -9.80 -21.49 3.19
C ARG A 252 -8.66 -20.80 2.47
N ALA A 253 -8.69 -20.80 1.14
CA ALA A 253 -7.66 -20.13 0.37
C ALA A 253 -8.19 -18.89 -0.35
N VAL A 254 -7.32 -17.92 -0.58
CA VAL A 254 -7.58 -16.75 -1.45
C VAL A 254 -6.53 -16.64 -2.51
N ILE A 255 -6.90 -16.09 -3.67
CA ILE A 255 -5.94 -15.73 -4.73
C ILE A 255 -5.71 -14.23 -4.72
N ILE A 256 -4.43 -13.83 -4.76
CA ILE A 256 -3.97 -12.45 -4.83
C ILE A 256 -3.19 -12.32 -6.14
N ASN A 257 -3.85 -11.73 -7.15
CA ASN A 257 -3.29 -11.59 -8.48
C ASN A 257 -3.30 -10.11 -8.88
N HIS A 258 -2.13 -9.50 -9.05
CA HIS A 258 -1.96 -8.07 -9.38
C HIS A 258 -2.63 -7.06 -8.42
N GLU A 259 -3.09 -7.50 -7.25
CA GLU A 259 -3.80 -6.68 -6.26
C GLU A 259 -3.13 -6.76 -4.87
N ALA A 260 -1.80 -6.74 -4.83
CA ALA A 260 -1.03 -6.93 -3.60
C ALA A 260 -1.34 -5.88 -2.52
N GLU A 261 -1.75 -4.67 -2.92
CA GLU A 261 -2.21 -3.64 -1.98
C GLU A 261 -3.48 -4.03 -1.22
N ARG A 262 -4.27 -4.99 -1.72
CA ARG A 262 -5.50 -5.48 -1.09
C ARG A 262 -5.30 -6.72 -0.22
N THR A 263 -4.05 -7.11 0.05
CA THR A 263 -3.73 -8.34 0.79
C THR A 263 -4.42 -8.38 2.16
N PHE A 264 -4.48 -7.27 2.90
CA PHE A 264 -5.18 -7.21 4.20
C PHE A 264 -6.67 -7.52 4.06
N GLU A 265 -7.32 -6.96 3.04
CA GLU A 265 -8.75 -7.12 2.79
C GLU A 265 -9.08 -8.53 2.29
N LEU A 266 -8.24 -9.08 1.39
CA LEU A 266 -8.43 -10.40 0.81
C LEU A 266 -8.14 -11.52 1.81
N ALA A 267 -7.04 -11.41 2.58
CA ALA A 267 -6.56 -12.49 3.45
C ALA A 267 -7.26 -12.55 4.81
N ARG A 268 -8.17 -11.63 5.14
CA ARG A 268 -8.79 -11.48 6.48
C ARG A 268 -9.38 -12.76 7.07
N LYS A 269 -9.87 -13.68 6.24
CA LYS A 269 -10.50 -14.95 6.64
C LYS A 269 -9.81 -16.16 6.01
N ALA A 270 -8.63 -15.96 5.42
CA ALA A 270 -7.91 -17.00 4.72
C ALA A 270 -6.99 -17.75 5.69
N ASP A 271 -6.84 -19.05 5.45
CA ASP A 271 -5.83 -19.89 6.10
C ASP A 271 -4.59 -20.06 5.19
N LEU A 272 -4.71 -19.70 3.90
CA LEU A 272 -3.68 -19.78 2.88
C LEU A 272 -3.92 -18.72 1.80
N ALA A 273 -2.86 -18.12 1.26
CA ALA A 273 -2.95 -17.28 0.07
C ALA A 273 -2.21 -17.89 -1.12
N ILE A 274 -2.69 -17.67 -2.33
CA ILE A 274 -1.99 -17.96 -3.57
C ILE A 274 -1.66 -16.61 -4.19
N SER A 275 -0.39 -16.30 -4.41
CA SER A 275 0.01 -15.06 -5.09
C SER A 275 0.51 -15.36 -6.50
N VAL A 276 0.22 -14.45 -7.44
CA VAL A 276 0.67 -14.57 -8.83
C VAL A 276 1.47 -13.33 -9.22
N GLY A 277 2.68 -13.57 -9.71
CA GLY A 277 3.66 -12.56 -10.10
C GLY A 277 4.68 -12.27 -9.01
N ASP A 278 5.90 -11.90 -9.43
CA ASP A 278 7.04 -11.67 -8.56
C ASP A 278 6.80 -10.54 -7.54
N ASP A 279 6.35 -9.37 -8.00
CA ASP A 279 6.12 -8.21 -7.12
C ASP A 279 4.90 -8.43 -6.21
N THR A 280 3.84 -9.05 -6.74
CA THR A 280 2.66 -9.42 -5.96
C THR A 280 3.05 -10.38 -4.85
N THR A 281 3.85 -11.40 -5.17
CA THR A 281 4.34 -12.40 -4.21
C THR A 281 5.23 -11.76 -3.15
N ALA A 282 6.13 -10.85 -3.53
CA ALA A 282 6.98 -10.14 -2.59
C ALA A 282 6.18 -9.25 -1.61
N ILE A 283 5.23 -8.46 -2.12
CA ILE A 283 4.41 -7.55 -1.30
C ILE A 283 3.44 -8.35 -0.43
N ALA A 284 2.66 -9.25 -1.03
CA ALA A 284 1.70 -10.07 -0.29
C ALA A 284 2.42 -10.94 0.74
N GLY A 285 3.55 -11.54 0.39
CA GLY A 285 4.32 -12.37 1.30
C GLY A 285 4.81 -11.64 2.55
N SER A 286 5.32 -10.41 2.37
CA SER A 286 5.76 -9.57 3.49
C SER A 286 4.60 -9.26 4.45
N ILE A 287 3.40 -8.99 3.93
CA ILE A 287 2.19 -8.73 4.72
C ILE A 287 1.71 -10.01 5.42
N LEU A 288 1.55 -11.09 4.66
CA LEU A 288 1.04 -12.37 5.13
C LEU A 288 1.94 -12.98 6.21
N LYS A 289 3.25 -12.72 6.17
CA LYS A 289 4.17 -13.07 7.26
C LYS A 289 3.75 -12.45 8.59
N ARG A 290 3.33 -11.18 8.65
CA ARG A 290 2.85 -10.56 9.90
C ARG A 290 1.47 -11.06 10.31
N LEU A 291 0.66 -11.50 9.34
CA LEU A 291 -0.64 -12.11 9.59
C LEU A 291 -0.54 -13.60 9.95
N GLU A 292 0.66 -14.19 9.91
CA GLU A 292 0.91 -15.62 10.11
C GLU A 292 0.13 -16.52 9.15
N ILE A 293 -0.07 -16.04 7.92
CA ILE A 293 -0.76 -16.76 6.85
C ILE A 293 0.30 -17.27 5.85
N PRO A 294 0.43 -18.60 5.63
CA PRO A 294 1.32 -19.12 4.59
C PRO A 294 0.83 -18.73 3.20
N LEU A 295 1.74 -18.69 2.23
CA LEU A 295 1.39 -18.50 0.82
C LEU A 295 1.97 -19.59 -0.10
N ILE A 296 1.32 -19.78 -1.24
CA ILE A 296 1.89 -20.42 -2.42
C ILE A 296 2.09 -19.33 -3.48
N GLY A 297 3.34 -18.92 -3.71
CA GLY A 297 3.67 -17.89 -4.70
C GLY A 297 4.03 -18.49 -6.05
N ILE A 298 3.38 -18.03 -7.12
CA ILE A 298 3.69 -18.36 -8.51
C ILE A 298 4.48 -17.20 -9.10
N THR A 299 5.74 -17.41 -9.44
CA THR A 299 6.66 -16.38 -9.93
C THR A 299 7.35 -16.83 -11.22
N ASP A 300 7.82 -15.89 -12.04
CA ASP A 300 8.56 -16.21 -13.27
C ASP A 300 10.03 -15.72 -13.22
N GLY A 301 10.37 -14.93 -12.20
CA GLY A 301 11.69 -14.37 -11.96
C GLY A 301 11.90 -12.94 -12.50
N ASP A 302 10.84 -12.20 -12.82
CA ASP A 302 10.89 -10.84 -13.41
C ASP A 302 10.74 -9.66 -12.43
N ARG A 303 11.10 -9.84 -11.15
CA ARG A 303 10.95 -8.86 -10.06
C ARG A 303 11.45 -7.42 -10.36
N ASP A 304 10.62 -6.41 -10.03
CA ASP A 304 10.92 -4.97 -10.20
C ASP A 304 11.49 -4.27 -8.95
N ASN A 305 11.84 -5.03 -7.90
CA ASN A 305 12.46 -4.54 -6.66
C ASN A 305 11.66 -3.42 -5.94
N VAL A 306 10.33 -3.50 -5.98
CA VAL A 306 9.41 -2.56 -5.29
C VAL A 306 9.49 -2.61 -3.75
N LEU A 307 10.07 -3.68 -3.21
CA LEU A 307 10.41 -3.91 -1.80
C LEU A 307 11.85 -4.43 -1.70
N VAL A 308 12.60 -3.91 -0.72
CA VAL A 308 14.02 -4.27 -0.49
C VAL A 308 14.14 -5.73 -0.10
N ASP A 309 13.40 -6.16 0.93
CA ASP A 309 13.42 -7.53 1.44
C ASP A 309 12.04 -8.15 1.35
N ALA A 310 11.97 -9.36 0.80
CA ALA A 310 10.76 -10.19 0.85
C ALA A 310 11.00 -11.33 1.83
N GLU A 311 10.22 -11.36 2.89
CA GLU A 311 10.19 -12.45 3.85
C GLU A 311 8.82 -13.12 3.78
N TYR A 312 8.80 -14.44 3.94
CA TYR A 312 7.59 -15.24 3.82
C TYR A 312 7.28 -15.91 5.15
N CYS A 313 6.00 -16.16 5.39
CA CYS A 313 5.55 -16.93 6.55
C CYS A 313 6.13 -18.35 6.47
N GLU A 314 6.46 -18.95 7.62
CA GLU A 314 6.73 -20.38 7.68
C GLU A 314 5.57 -21.19 7.10
N GLY A 315 5.89 -22.32 6.48
CA GLY A 315 4.96 -23.12 5.71
C GLY A 315 4.72 -22.61 4.29
N SER A 316 5.26 -21.47 3.87
CA SER A 316 5.07 -20.96 2.50
C SER A 316 5.86 -21.75 1.45
N THR A 317 5.41 -21.69 0.20
CA THR A 317 6.03 -22.33 -0.96
C THR A 317 6.11 -21.34 -2.11
N ILE A 318 7.27 -21.18 -2.73
CA ILE A 318 7.44 -20.36 -3.94
C ILE A 318 7.73 -21.28 -5.11
N ILE A 319 6.81 -21.33 -6.07
CA ILE A 319 6.89 -22.11 -7.30
C ILE A 319 7.33 -21.15 -8.40
N GLN A 320 8.61 -21.20 -8.76
CA GLN A 320 9.10 -20.42 -9.88
C GLN A 320 8.91 -21.21 -11.18
N VAL A 321 8.14 -20.63 -12.10
CA VAL A 321 7.84 -21.17 -13.42
C VAL A 321 8.74 -20.56 -14.51
N GLU A 322 8.60 -21.03 -15.74
CA GLU A 322 9.26 -20.44 -16.90
C GLU A 322 8.84 -18.97 -17.08
N ARG A 323 9.76 -18.17 -17.63
CA ARG A 323 9.54 -16.73 -17.83
C ARG A 323 8.27 -16.47 -18.64
N GLY A 324 7.40 -15.59 -18.15
CA GLY A 324 6.11 -15.23 -18.71
C GLY A 324 5.00 -16.27 -18.49
N CYS A 325 5.23 -17.32 -17.69
CA CYS A 325 4.23 -18.35 -17.42
C CYS A 325 3.50 -18.18 -16.10
N ASP A 326 3.88 -17.23 -15.24
CA ASP A 326 3.21 -16.93 -13.97
C ASP A 326 1.75 -16.53 -14.19
N ASP A 327 1.50 -15.62 -15.14
CA ASP A 327 0.15 -15.18 -15.50
C ASP A 327 -0.68 -16.34 -16.09
N ILE A 328 -0.05 -17.22 -16.90
CA ILE A 328 -0.71 -18.39 -17.51
C ILE A 328 -1.12 -19.40 -16.44
N VAL A 329 -0.19 -19.78 -15.57
CA VAL A 329 -0.44 -20.73 -14.48
C VAL A 329 -1.41 -20.12 -13.47
N GLY A 330 -1.28 -18.82 -13.17
CA GLY A 330 -2.18 -18.09 -12.29
C GLY A 330 -3.63 -18.14 -12.76
N GLU A 331 -3.90 -17.93 -14.06
CA GLU A 331 -5.26 -18.02 -14.59
C GLU A 331 -5.78 -19.46 -14.57
N GLN A 332 -4.93 -20.45 -14.88
CA GLN A 332 -5.31 -21.86 -14.77
C GLN A 332 -5.68 -22.27 -13.33
N ILE A 333 -4.93 -21.79 -12.33
CA ILE A 333 -5.23 -22.01 -10.91
C ILE A 333 -6.57 -21.36 -10.55
N LYS A 334 -6.78 -20.11 -10.97
CA LYS A 334 -8.02 -19.37 -10.72
C LYS A 334 -9.23 -20.10 -11.27
N ASP A 335 -9.17 -20.51 -12.54
CA ASP A 335 -10.26 -21.22 -13.22
C ASP A 335 -10.53 -22.61 -12.61
N SER A 336 -9.47 -23.30 -12.18
CA SER A 336 -9.59 -24.68 -11.66
C SER A 336 -10.04 -24.75 -10.20
N PHE A 337 -9.59 -23.79 -9.36
CA PHE A 337 -9.71 -23.90 -7.91
C PHE A 337 -10.48 -22.75 -7.24
N PHE A 338 -10.70 -21.63 -7.92
CA PHE A 338 -11.33 -20.43 -7.35
C PHE A 338 -12.65 -20.05 -8.04
N PRO A 339 -13.68 -20.91 -8.02
CA PRO A 339 -15.01 -20.56 -8.51
C PRO A 339 -15.72 -19.53 -7.62
N THR A 340 -15.23 -19.33 -6.40
CA THR A 340 -15.66 -18.31 -5.44
C THR A 340 -14.43 -17.58 -4.89
N SER A 341 -14.63 -16.48 -4.16
CA SER A 341 -13.52 -15.68 -3.62
C SER A 341 -12.81 -16.30 -2.40
N LEU A 342 -13.42 -17.27 -1.73
CA LEU A 342 -12.87 -17.92 -0.53
C LEU A 342 -13.29 -19.41 -0.48
N PRO A 343 -12.83 -20.25 -1.41
CA PRO A 343 -13.10 -21.69 -1.42
C PRO A 343 -12.41 -22.40 -0.23
N GLU A 344 -12.99 -23.52 0.17
CA GLU A 344 -12.46 -24.42 1.21
C GLU A 344 -11.86 -25.67 0.59
N PHE A 345 -10.68 -26.06 1.07
CA PHE A 345 -9.95 -27.25 0.63
C PHE A 345 -9.71 -28.21 1.79
N PRO A 346 -9.50 -29.52 1.52
CA PRO A 346 -9.19 -30.51 2.55
C PRO A 346 -7.95 -30.17 3.40
N SER A 347 -6.93 -29.55 2.81
CA SER A 347 -5.73 -29.07 3.50
C SER A 347 -4.91 -28.17 2.59
N LYS A 348 -3.94 -27.45 3.16
CA LYS A 348 -2.89 -26.76 2.38
C LYS A 348 -2.14 -27.75 1.49
N SER A 349 -1.68 -28.86 2.04
CA SER A 349 -0.87 -29.86 1.31
C SER A 349 -1.61 -30.42 0.10
N TYR A 350 -2.93 -30.65 0.24
CA TYR A 350 -3.77 -31.04 -0.89
C TYR A 350 -3.71 -29.99 -2.00
N LEU A 351 -3.99 -28.72 -1.68
CA LEU A 351 -4.01 -27.67 -2.70
C LEU A 351 -2.62 -27.45 -3.33
N GLU A 352 -1.56 -27.52 -2.53
CA GLU A 352 -0.18 -27.42 -3.01
C GLU A 352 0.16 -28.53 -4.02
N GLU A 353 -0.22 -29.78 -3.74
CA GLU A 353 -0.03 -30.90 -4.67
C GLU A 353 -0.81 -30.71 -5.97
N GLN A 354 -2.07 -30.24 -5.89
CA GLN A 354 -2.88 -29.96 -7.08
C GLN A 354 -2.27 -28.85 -7.94
N ILE A 355 -1.75 -27.78 -7.31
CA ILE A 355 -1.08 -26.69 -8.01
C ILE A 355 0.23 -27.15 -8.65
N LEU A 356 1.02 -27.96 -7.95
CA LEU A 356 2.27 -28.52 -8.48
C LEU A 356 2.01 -29.41 -9.71
N ASP A 357 0.97 -30.25 -9.69
CA ASP A 357 0.62 -31.09 -10.85
C ASP A 357 0.10 -30.24 -12.03
N LEU A 358 -0.71 -29.21 -11.75
CA LEU A 358 -1.20 -28.28 -12.76
C LEU A 358 -0.04 -27.52 -13.43
N ALA A 359 0.91 -27.02 -12.63
CA ALA A 359 2.02 -26.21 -13.12
C ALA A 359 3.22 -27.04 -13.65
N LYS A 360 3.21 -28.37 -13.53
CA LYS A 360 4.39 -29.25 -13.68
C LYS A 360 5.25 -29.02 -14.93
N PHE A 361 4.63 -28.67 -16.05
CA PHE A 361 5.33 -28.46 -17.32
C PHE A 361 6.00 -27.09 -17.43
N HIS A 362 5.67 -26.17 -16.53
CA HIS A 362 6.23 -24.83 -16.46
C HIS A 362 7.20 -24.65 -15.28
N ILE A 363 7.24 -25.57 -14.30
CA ILE A 363 8.08 -25.41 -13.10
C ILE A 363 9.57 -25.45 -13.45
N ARG A 364 10.31 -24.44 -12.98
CA ARG A 364 11.78 -24.43 -12.98
C ARG A 364 12.37 -24.87 -11.66
N HIS A 365 11.84 -24.36 -10.55
CA HIS A 365 12.23 -24.77 -9.21
C HIS A 365 11.15 -24.41 -8.18
N VAL A 366 11.23 -25.05 -7.02
CA VAL A 366 10.31 -24.83 -5.91
C VAL A 366 11.13 -24.58 -4.65
N ILE A 367 10.80 -23.50 -3.94
CA ILE A 367 11.44 -23.10 -2.68
C ILE A 367 10.42 -23.31 -1.57
N PHE A 368 10.78 -24.12 -0.57
CA PHE A 368 9.96 -24.37 0.60
C PHE A 368 10.48 -23.58 1.79
N TYR A 369 9.58 -22.95 2.53
CA TYR A 369 9.85 -22.31 3.81
C TYR A 369 9.31 -23.24 4.90
N PRO A 370 10.14 -24.14 5.45
CA PRO A 370 9.66 -25.16 6.39
C PRO A 370 9.13 -24.51 7.68
N ILE A 371 8.24 -25.23 8.37
CA ILE A 371 7.85 -24.89 9.73
C ILE A 371 9.04 -25.20 10.63
N GLU A 372 9.63 -24.17 11.25
CA GLU A 372 10.63 -24.41 12.28
C GLU A 372 9.92 -25.09 13.45
N SER A 373 10.31 -26.35 13.66
CA SER A 373 9.90 -27.11 14.83
C SER A 373 10.68 -26.54 16.00
N ASN A 374 10.11 -25.59 16.73
CA ASN A 374 10.64 -25.22 18.05
C ASN A 374 10.50 -26.47 18.93
N TYR A 375 11.61 -27.20 19.07
CA TYR A 375 11.75 -28.33 19.99
C TYR A 375 11.88 -27.84 21.43
#